data_AF-A0A7S3SE84-F1
#
_entry.id   AF-A0A7S3SE84-F1
#
_cell.length_a   1.000
_cell.length_b   1.000
_cell.length_c   1.000
_cell.angle_alpha   90.00
_cell.angle_beta   90.00
_cell.angle_gamma   90.00
#
_symmetry.space_group_name_H-M   'P 1'
#
loop_
_entity.id
_entity.type
_entity.pdbx_description
1 polymer ?
#
loop_
_entity_poly.entity_id
_entity_poly.type
_entity_poly.pdbx_seq_one_letter_code
_entity_poly.pdbx_strand_id
1 'polypeptide(L)'
;MHKFFQVTVTDRSPLPVCKKWGALGVINALFKVYFNINNLRLCQNLIRAVEGPAFPRALDGQTVEGRRFAKGEIVTYKYFTGRLALLNSDFTAAERQLAYAFDHCPSRAHK
;
A
#
# COMPACT_ATOMS: atom_id res chain seq x y z
N MET A 1 -16.64 -1.20 6.29
CA MET A 1 -15.20 -1.05 5.96
C MET A 1 -14.69 0.39 5.97
N HIS A 2 -15.39 1.39 5.41
CA HIS A 2 -14.91 2.78 5.36
C HIS A 2 -14.56 3.37 6.75
N LYS A 3 -15.38 3.09 7.77
CA LYS A 3 -15.13 3.50 9.16
C LYS A 3 -13.89 2.85 9.79
N PHE A 4 -13.51 1.64 9.36
CA PHE A 4 -12.32 0.95 9.89
C PHE A 4 -11.04 1.64 9.44
N PHE A 5 -10.93 2.00 8.14
CA PHE A 5 -9.79 2.74 7.61
C PHE A 5 -9.59 4.09 8.31
N GLN A 6 -10.68 4.81 8.57
CA GLN A 6 -10.62 6.09 9.25
C GLN A 6 -10.10 5.94 10.69
N VAL A 7 -10.54 4.89 11.41
CA VAL A 7 -10.07 4.58 12.77
C VAL A 7 -8.60 4.14 12.82
N THR A 8 -8.08 3.48 11.78
CA THR A 8 -6.66 3.11 11.71
C THR A 8 -5.75 4.30 11.39
N VAL A 9 -6.19 5.20 10.51
CA VAL A 9 -5.40 6.36 10.08
C VAL A 9 -5.36 7.46 11.14
N THR A 10 -6.44 7.66 11.90
CA THR A 10 -6.51 8.69 12.96
C THR A 10 -5.99 8.23 14.31
N ASP A 11 -5.53 6.98 14.42
CA ASP A 11 -4.97 6.43 15.65
C ASP A 11 -3.67 7.18 16.04
N ARG A 12 -3.75 7.93 17.14
CA ARG A 12 -2.64 8.73 17.71
C ARG A 12 -1.76 7.93 18.68
N SER A 13 -1.99 6.63 18.82
CA SER A 13 -1.17 5.76 19.66
C SER A 13 0.28 5.75 19.15
N PRO A 14 1.26 5.66 20.06
CA PRO A 14 2.67 5.62 19.69
C PRO A 14 2.93 4.49 18.67
N LEU A 15 3.76 4.78 17.68
CA LEU A 15 4.08 3.94 16.51
C LEU A 15 4.37 2.44 16.82
N PRO A 16 4.92 2.03 18.00
CA PRO A 16 5.09 0.61 18.33
C PRO A 16 3.79 -0.15 18.59
N VAL A 17 2.70 0.56 18.94
CA VAL A 17 1.37 -0.02 19.27
C VAL A 17 0.31 0.41 18.24
N CYS A 18 0.68 1.30 17.32
CA CYS A 18 -0.26 1.94 16.42
C CYS A 18 -0.91 0.92 15.47
N LYS A 19 -2.25 0.96 15.39
CA LYS A 19 -3.04 0.08 14.50
C LYS A 19 -2.67 0.26 13.02
N LYS A 20 -1.93 1.33 12.67
CA LYS A 20 -1.39 1.62 11.33
C LYS A 20 -0.56 0.50 10.72
N TRP A 21 0.07 -0.35 11.53
CA TRP A 21 0.78 -1.53 11.01
C TRP A 21 -0.17 -2.54 10.33
N GLY A 22 -1.44 -2.61 10.75
CA GLY A 22 -2.47 -3.39 10.07
C GLY A 22 -3.21 -2.64 8.96
N ALA A 23 -2.93 -1.33 8.78
CA ALA A 23 -3.63 -0.52 7.79
C ALA A 23 -3.23 -0.89 6.35
N LEU A 24 -1.99 -1.35 6.11
CA LEU A 24 -1.54 -1.73 4.77
C LEU A 24 -2.36 -2.90 4.20
N GLY A 25 -2.65 -3.92 5.01
CA GLY A 25 -3.53 -5.03 4.62
C GLY A 25 -4.95 -4.56 4.25
N VAL A 26 -5.53 -3.64 5.02
CA VAL A 26 -6.85 -3.05 4.73
C VAL A 26 -6.80 -2.24 3.43
N ILE A 27 -5.75 -1.46 3.21
CA ILE A 27 -5.55 -0.64 2.00
C ILE A 27 -5.44 -1.54 0.78
N ASN A 28 -4.70 -2.65 0.86
CA ASN A 28 -4.61 -3.62 -0.22
C ASN A 28 -5.96 -4.29 -0.54
N ALA A 29 -6.77 -4.58 0.46
CA ALA A 29 -8.13 -5.07 0.26
C ALA A 29 -9.02 -4.02 -0.44
N LEU A 30 -8.92 -2.75 -0.04
CA LEU A 30 -9.65 -1.65 -0.68
C LEU A 30 -9.19 -1.43 -2.13
N PHE A 31 -7.89 -1.51 -2.42
CA PHE A 31 -7.38 -1.46 -3.80
C PHE A 31 -8.02 -2.54 -4.67
N LYS A 32 -8.10 -3.79 -4.21
CA LYS A 32 -8.77 -4.88 -4.96
C LYS A 32 -10.22 -4.52 -5.30
N VAL A 33 -10.97 -4.03 -4.31
CA VAL A 33 -12.37 -3.62 -4.52
C VAL A 33 -12.46 -2.45 -5.49
N TYR A 34 -11.65 -1.41 -5.31
CA TYR A 34 -11.68 -0.18 -6.11
C TYR A 34 -11.26 -0.40 -7.56
N PHE A 35 -10.27 -1.27 -7.81
CA PHE A 35 -9.92 -1.69 -9.16
C PHE A 35 -11.04 -2.49 -9.83
N ASN A 36 -11.76 -3.36 -9.08
CA ASN A 36 -12.88 -4.12 -9.63
C ASN A 36 -14.08 -3.24 -10.01
N ILE A 37 -14.36 -2.19 -9.25
CA ILE A 37 -15.43 -1.23 -9.57
C ILE A 37 -14.96 -0.11 -10.52
N ASN A 38 -13.73 -0.19 -11.03
CA ASN A 38 -13.09 0.78 -11.92
C ASN A 38 -13.11 2.24 -11.41
N ASN A 39 -13.04 2.45 -10.09
CA ASN A 39 -13.09 3.78 -9.49
C ASN A 39 -11.69 4.27 -9.08
N LEU A 40 -10.94 4.76 -10.08
CA LEU A 40 -9.54 5.17 -9.92
C LEU A 40 -9.34 6.39 -9.00
N ARG A 41 -10.35 7.26 -8.86
CA ARG A 41 -10.27 8.44 -7.98
C ARG A 41 -10.14 8.04 -6.51
N LEU A 42 -10.80 6.97 -6.09
CA LEU A 42 -10.71 6.46 -4.73
C LEU A 42 -9.33 5.82 -4.44
N CYS A 43 -8.71 5.21 -5.45
CA CYS A 43 -7.34 4.69 -5.35
C CYS A 43 -6.33 5.80 -5.03
N GLN A 44 -6.45 6.98 -5.63
CA GLN A 44 -5.56 8.12 -5.34
C GLN A 44 -5.66 8.58 -3.88
N ASN A 45 -6.86 8.56 -3.29
CA ASN A 45 -7.04 8.91 -1.88
C ASN A 45 -6.32 7.92 -0.95
N LEU A 46 -6.31 6.63 -1.30
CA LEU A 46 -5.56 5.62 -0.55
C LEU A 46 -4.05 5.84 -0.63
N ILE A 47 -3.53 6.18 -1.81
CA ILE A 47 -2.10 6.50 -1.99
C ILE A 47 -1.70 7.67 -1.10
N ARG A 48 -2.45 8.77 -1.15
CA ARG A 48 -2.18 9.96 -0.33
C ARG A 48 -2.19 9.67 1.17
N ALA A 49 -3.04 8.75 1.63
CA ALA A 49 -3.07 8.35 3.03
C ALA A 49 -1.81 7.56 3.44
N VAL A 50 -1.28 6.73 2.53
CA VAL A 50 -0.04 5.95 2.74
C VAL A 50 1.21 6.83 2.65
N GLU A 51 1.22 7.82 1.77
CA GLU A 51 2.32 8.78 1.62
C GLU A 51 2.30 9.89 2.68
N GLY A 52 1.20 9.98 3.44
CA GLY A 52 1.03 10.98 4.48
C GLY A 52 2.02 10.82 5.65
N PRO A 53 2.33 11.91 6.36
CA PRO A 53 3.31 11.91 7.45
C PRO A 53 2.91 11.02 8.64
N ALA A 54 1.63 10.66 8.72
CA ALA A 54 1.09 9.82 9.77
C ALA A 54 1.32 8.32 9.53
N PHE A 55 1.68 7.89 8.32
CA PHE A 55 1.84 6.48 7.97
C PHE A 55 3.29 6.00 8.20
N PRO A 56 3.52 4.76 8.68
CA PRO A 56 4.88 4.25 8.88
C PRO A 56 5.67 4.22 7.56
N ARG A 57 6.84 4.86 7.52
CA ARG A 57 7.76 4.88 6.36
C ARG A 57 8.55 3.57 6.21
N ALA A 58 7.84 2.45 6.17
CA ALA A 58 8.40 1.09 6.10
C ALA A 58 8.05 0.38 4.77
N LEU A 59 7.67 1.13 3.73
CA LEU A 59 7.23 0.60 2.45
C LEU A 59 8.36 0.01 1.59
N ASP A 60 9.62 0.24 1.96
CA ASP A 60 10.79 -0.34 1.28
C ASP A 60 11.34 -1.56 2.04
N GLY A 61 10.50 -2.19 2.89
CA GLY A 61 10.87 -3.36 3.69
C GLY A 61 11.76 -3.04 4.90
N GLN A 62 12.00 -1.76 5.18
CA GLN A 62 12.77 -1.32 6.33
C GLN A 62 12.01 -1.56 7.64
N THR A 63 12.77 -1.79 8.71
CA THR A 63 12.22 -1.89 10.06
C THR A 63 12.15 -0.49 10.66
N VAL A 64 10.94 -0.04 10.98
CA VAL A 64 10.70 1.24 11.66
C VAL A 64 10.20 0.93 13.05
N GLU A 65 10.91 1.41 14.07
CA GLU A 65 10.56 1.21 15.48
C GLU A 65 10.30 -0.26 15.86
N GLY A 66 11.16 -1.16 15.36
CA GLY A 66 11.11 -2.59 15.68
C GLY A 66 10.01 -3.39 14.96
N ARG A 67 9.26 -2.78 14.04
CA ARG A 67 8.26 -3.46 13.21
C ARG A 67 8.52 -3.24 11.71
N ARG A 68 8.01 -4.14 10.88
CA ARG A 68 8.06 -4.06 9.41
C ARG A 68 6.77 -4.62 8.82
N PHE A 69 6.38 -4.13 7.65
CA PHE A 69 5.26 -4.71 6.92
C PHE A 69 5.65 -6.08 6.35
N ALA A 70 4.66 -6.95 6.15
CA ALA A 70 4.92 -8.21 5.48
C ALA A 70 5.32 -7.93 4.02
N LYS A 71 6.35 -8.63 3.51
CA LYS A 71 6.85 -8.42 2.15
C LYS A 71 5.74 -8.53 1.09
N GLY A 72 4.82 -9.48 1.26
CA GLY A 72 3.67 -9.64 0.38
C GLY A 72 2.70 -8.46 0.37
N GLU A 73 2.50 -7.79 1.52
CA GLU A 73 1.65 -6.58 1.58
C GLU A 73 2.30 -5.41 0.84
N ILE A 74 3.61 -5.24 0.97
CA ILE A 74 4.37 -4.22 0.25
C ILE A 74 4.28 -4.49 -1.25
N VAL A 75 4.58 -5.71 -1.69
CA VAL A 75 4.52 -6.11 -3.11
C VAL A 75 3.12 -5.85 -3.68
N THR A 76 2.06 -6.20 -2.94
CA THR A 76 0.68 -5.96 -3.35
C THR A 76 0.39 -4.47 -3.53
N TYR A 77 0.83 -3.64 -2.60
CA TYR A 77 0.65 -2.19 -2.68
C TYR A 77 1.40 -1.59 -3.88
N LYS A 78 2.66 -1.99 -4.09
CA LYS A 78 3.52 -1.56 -5.21
C LYS A 78 2.92 -1.97 -6.56
N TYR A 79 2.33 -3.16 -6.65
CA TYR A 79 1.63 -3.62 -7.85
C TYR A 79 0.42 -2.73 -8.19
N PHE A 80 -0.45 -2.43 -7.22
CA PHE A 80 -1.63 -1.59 -7.47
C PHE A 80 -1.28 -0.14 -7.80
N THR A 81 -0.30 0.44 -7.10
CA THR A 81 0.18 1.80 -7.38
C THR A 81 0.85 1.89 -8.75
N GLY A 82 1.65 0.89 -9.14
CA GLY A 82 2.24 0.81 -10.48
C GLY A 82 1.19 0.69 -11.60
N ARG A 83 0.15 -0.14 -11.41
CA ARG A 83 -0.98 -0.20 -12.36
C ARG A 83 -1.74 1.11 -12.45
N LEU A 84 -1.96 1.81 -11.34
CA LEU A 84 -2.61 3.11 -11.36
C LEU A 84 -1.76 4.15 -12.11
N ALA A 85 -0.44 4.10 -11.95
CA ALA A 85 0.48 4.98 -12.67
C ALA A 85 0.40 4.73 -14.20
N LEU A 86 0.34 3.48 -14.65
CA LEU A 86 0.10 3.14 -16.07
C LEU A 86 -1.20 3.75 -16.59
N LEU A 87 -2.28 3.65 -15.81
CA LEU A 87 -3.60 4.20 -16.19
C LEU A 87 -3.60 5.74 -16.26
N ASN A 88 -2.72 6.39 -15.52
CA ASN A 88 -2.52 7.85 -15.57
C ASN A 88 -1.41 8.27 -16.56
N SER A 89 -0.89 7.34 -17.37
CA SER A 89 0.22 7.57 -18.31
C SER A 89 1.54 8.02 -17.66
N ASP A 90 1.74 7.76 -16.37
CA ASP A 90 3.03 7.96 -15.69
C ASP A 90 3.86 6.68 -15.77
N PHE A 91 4.49 6.48 -16.93
CA PHE A 91 5.27 5.28 -17.23
C PHE A 91 6.51 5.14 -16.35
N THR A 92 7.13 6.25 -15.95
CA THR A 92 8.33 6.27 -15.10
C THR A 92 8.02 5.83 -13.67
N ALA A 93 6.88 6.27 -13.11
CA ALA A 93 6.43 5.75 -11.82
C ALA A 93 5.98 4.30 -11.94
N ALA A 94 5.25 3.96 -13.01
CA ALA A 94 4.79 2.59 -13.25
C ALA A 94 5.94 1.59 -13.28
N GLU A 95 6.97 1.84 -14.09
CA GLU A 95 8.14 0.98 -14.21
C GLU A 95 8.80 0.74 -12.85
N ARG A 96 9.07 1.80 -12.09
CA ARG A 96 9.71 1.67 -10.76
C ARG A 96 8.89 0.83 -9.78
N GLN A 97 7.57 1.08 -9.68
CA GLN A 97 6.73 0.36 -8.73
C GLN A 97 6.51 -1.11 -9.16
N LEU A 98 6.32 -1.35 -10.47
CA LEU A 98 6.09 -2.69 -11.01
C LEU A 98 7.37 -3.53 -11.00
N ALA A 99 8.53 -2.94 -11.32
CA ALA A 99 9.82 -3.61 -11.21
C ALA A 99 10.10 -4.03 -9.76
N TYR A 100 9.89 -3.13 -8.80
CA TYR A 100 10.01 -3.48 -7.39
C TYR A 100 9.08 -4.64 -7.02
N ALA A 101 7.81 -4.58 -7.43
CA ALA A 101 6.83 -5.62 -7.12
C ALA A 101 7.24 -6.97 -7.73
N PHE A 102 7.76 -6.97 -8.95
CA PHE A 102 8.26 -8.14 -9.65
C PHE A 102 9.46 -8.76 -8.92
N ASP A 103 10.50 -7.98 -8.65
CA ASP A 103 11.74 -8.42 -8.00
C ASP A 103 11.52 -8.96 -6.57
N HIS A 104 10.49 -8.43 -5.90
CA HIS A 104 10.20 -8.76 -4.51
C HIS A 104 9.08 -9.80 -4.35
N CYS A 105 8.49 -10.25 -5.47
CA CYS A 105 7.45 -11.26 -5.46
C CYS A 105 8.02 -12.61 -4.99
N PRO A 106 7.38 -13.31 -4.02
CA PRO A 106 7.83 -14.63 -3.62
C PRO A 106 7.70 -15.62 -4.79
N SER A 107 8.71 -16.47 -5.00
CA SER A 107 8.82 -17.41 -6.13
C SER A 107 7.61 -18.35 -6.31
N ARG A 108 6.76 -18.48 -5.29
CA ARG A 108 5.52 -19.28 -5.33
C ARG A 108 4.35 -18.61 -6.06
N ALA A 109 4.46 -17.31 -6.38
CA ALA A 109 3.49 -16.56 -7.17
C ALA A 109 3.85 -16.49 -8.67
N HIS A 110 4.95 -17.12 -9.07
CA HIS A 110 5.47 -17.16 -10.45
C HIS A 110 4.93 -18.33 -11.29
N LYS A 111 3.94 -19.09 -10.78
CA LYS A 111 3.37 -20.28 -11.43
C LYS A 111 1.88 -20.12 -11.65
#